data_AF-A0AAX0Z6W6-F1
#
_entry.id   AF-A0AAX0Z6W6-F1
#
_cell.length_a   1.000
_cell.length_b   1.000
_cell.length_c   1.000
_cell.angle_alpha   90.00
_cell.angle_beta   90.00
_cell.angle_gamma   90.00
#
_symmetry.space_group_name_H-M   'P 1'
#
loop_
_entity.id
_entity.type
_entity.pdbx_description
1 polymer ?
#
loop_
_entity_poly.entity_id
_entity_poly.type
_entity_poly.pdbx_seq_one_letter_code
_entity_poly.pdbx_strand_id
1 'polypeptide(L)'
;MTMDATPYDRFIKTIAFFSFINQNVTYINLLERSRGMNELTLTEVEEKIVQLVMNKLSLNEQPGRDDSLKALGLNSVQIVSFVISLEDTFHIAFEDEELHPDHFRTLDRLFTLVKNKLTKTL
;
A
#
# COMPACT_ATOMS: atom_id res chain seq x y z
N MET A 1 -36.85 11.64 24.28
CA MET A 1 -36.85 12.65 23.21
C MET A 1 -35.48 12.58 22.56
N THR A 2 -35.33 11.77 21.51
CA THR A 2 -34.04 11.59 20.82
C THR A 2 -33.81 12.82 19.93
N MET A 3 -32.84 13.65 20.29
CA MET A 3 -32.37 14.71 19.41
C MET A 3 -31.70 14.05 18.21
N ASP A 4 -32.39 14.12 17.06
CA ASP A 4 -31.84 13.86 15.74
C ASP A 4 -30.63 14.81 15.54
N ALA A 5 -29.50 14.24 15.13
CA ALA A 5 -28.29 15.00 14.84
C ALA A 5 -28.53 15.86 13.59
N THR A 6 -28.45 17.17 13.75
CA THR A 6 -28.80 18.10 12.69
C THR A 6 -27.90 17.88 11.45
N PRO A 7 -28.38 18.20 10.23
CA PRO A 7 -27.55 18.11 9.03
C PRO A 7 -26.22 18.88 9.15
N TYR A 8 -26.21 19.95 9.95
CA TYR A 8 -25.02 20.74 10.27
C TYR A 8 -24.01 19.95 11.11
N ASP A 9 -24.46 19.21 12.14
CA ASP A 9 -23.59 18.36 12.97
C ASP A 9 -22.89 17.26 12.16
N ARG A 10 -23.58 16.70 11.17
CA ARG A 10 -23.00 15.71 10.25
C ARG A 10 -21.93 16.34 9.37
N PHE A 11 -22.16 17.56 8.88
CA PHE A 11 -21.20 18.31 8.08
C PHE A 11 -19.93 18.67 8.86
N ILE A 12 -20.08 19.13 10.11
CA ILE A 12 -18.93 19.47 10.96
C ILE A 12 -18.09 18.24 11.28
N LYS A 13 -18.71 17.06 11.54
CA LYS A 13 -17.97 15.80 11.71
C LYS A 13 -17.17 15.40 10.46
N THR A 14 -17.77 15.56 9.28
CA THR A 14 -17.11 15.28 8.01
C THR A 14 -15.93 16.22 7.76
N ILE A 15 -16.09 17.52 7.99
CA ILE A 15 -15.00 18.49 7.83
C ILE A 15 -13.92 18.30 8.89
N ALA A 16 -14.28 17.96 10.14
CA ALA A 16 -13.30 17.63 11.19
C ALA A 16 -12.50 16.37 10.85
N PHE A 17 -13.13 15.34 10.27
CA PHE A 17 -12.46 14.15 9.76
C PHE A 17 -11.46 14.48 8.66
N PHE A 18 -11.87 15.29 7.67
CA PHE A 18 -10.96 15.75 6.61
C PHE A 18 -9.86 16.67 7.14
N SER A 19 -10.14 17.52 8.13
CA SER A 19 -9.13 18.38 8.77
C SER A 19 -8.09 17.58 9.55
N PHE A 20 -8.50 16.50 10.22
CA PHE A 20 -7.60 15.58 10.92
C PHE A 20 -6.70 14.79 9.96
N ILE A 21 -7.24 14.35 8.82
CA ILE A 21 -6.43 13.73 7.76
C ILE A 21 -5.47 14.77 7.15
N ASN A 22 -5.95 15.99 6.89
CA ASN A 22 -5.17 17.00 6.16
C ASN A 22 -4.07 17.67 7.02
N GLN A 23 -4.22 17.70 8.35
CA GLN A 23 -3.12 18.13 9.24
C GLN A 23 -1.93 17.18 9.14
N ASN A 24 -2.16 15.87 9.06
CA ASN A 24 -1.08 14.90 8.83
C ASN A 24 -0.45 15.09 7.45
N VAL A 25 -1.27 15.24 6.39
CA VAL A 25 -0.83 15.46 4.99
C VAL A 25 0.16 16.62 4.82
N THR A 26 -0.02 17.71 5.58
CA THR A 26 0.87 18.88 5.48
C THR A 26 2.26 18.62 6.07
N TYR A 27 2.37 17.84 7.16
CA TYR A 27 3.65 17.46 7.75
C TYR A 27 4.39 16.40 6.93
N ILE A 28 3.68 15.42 6.35
CA ILE A 28 4.29 14.43 5.44
C ILE A 28 4.88 15.12 4.21
N ASN A 29 4.16 16.06 3.60
CA ASN A 29 4.67 16.84 2.46
C ASN A 29 5.94 17.67 2.77
N LEU A 30 6.13 18.08 4.03
CA LEU A 30 7.32 18.83 4.46
C LEU A 30 8.54 17.92 4.69
N LEU A 31 8.30 16.69 5.17
CA LEU A 31 9.34 15.66 5.35
C LEU A 31 9.82 15.08 4.01
N GLU A 32 8.93 14.95 3.02
CA GLU A 32 9.30 14.48 1.68
C GLU A 32 10.16 15.50 0.91
N ARG A 33 9.99 16.80 1.19
CA ARG A 33 10.71 17.87 0.49
C ARG A 33 12.18 18.04 0.94
N SER A 34 12.57 17.47 2.09
CA SER A 34 13.94 17.55 2.63
C SER A 34 14.74 16.25 2.49
N ARG A 35 14.12 15.16 2.04
CA ARG A 35 14.77 13.86 1.88
C ARG A 35 15.49 13.78 0.53
N GLY A 36 16.69 14.32 0.49
CA GLY A 36 17.64 14.10 -0.59
C GLY A 36 17.88 12.59 -0.81
N MET A 37 17.99 12.22 -2.09
CA MET A 37 18.40 10.92 -2.68
C MET A 37 18.76 9.76 -1.73
N ASN A 38 18.10 8.61 -1.98
CA ASN A 38 18.64 7.24 -2.00
C ASN A 38 18.32 6.22 -0.90
N GLU A 39 17.34 6.38 -0.02
CA GLU A 39 16.84 5.22 0.76
C GLU A 39 15.32 5.29 0.98
N LEU A 40 14.57 4.39 0.34
CA LEU A 40 13.17 4.12 0.69
C LEU A 40 13.14 3.50 2.08
N THR A 41 12.41 4.10 3.02
CA THR A 41 12.15 3.49 4.32
C THR A 41 11.22 2.29 4.19
N LEU A 42 11.26 1.39 5.19
CA LEU A 42 10.37 0.23 5.23
C LEU A 42 8.88 0.60 5.19
N THR A 43 8.51 1.76 5.75
CA THR A 43 7.14 2.29 5.71
C THR A 43 6.76 2.73 4.30
N GLU A 44 7.63 3.49 3.62
CA GLU A 44 7.39 3.94 2.24
C GLU A 44 7.30 2.75 1.26
N VAL A 45 8.06 1.68 1.50
CA VAL A 45 7.97 0.43 0.72
C VAL A 45 6.60 -0.22 0.88
N GLU A 46 6.11 -0.36 2.12
CA GLU A 46 4.78 -0.94 2.37
C GLU A 46 3.67 -0.11 1.73
N GLU A 47 3.71 1.21 1.89
CA GLU A 47 2.73 2.13 1.29
C GLU A 47 2.71 2.00 -0.24
N LYS A 48 3.87 1.97 -0.89
CA LYS A 48 3.97 1.76 -2.34
C LYS A 48 3.40 0.40 -2.77
N ILE A 49 3.69 -0.67 -2.04
CA ILE A 49 3.14 -2.00 -2.33
C ILE A 49 1.62 -1.98 -2.22
N VAL A 50 1.05 -1.35 -1.18
CA VAL A 50 -0.40 -1.21 -1.02
C VAL A 50 -1.01 -0.47 -2.20
N GLN A 51 -0.42 0.65 -2.61
CA GLN A 51 -0.89 1.41 -3.76
C GLN A 51 -0.87 0.58 -5.05
N LEU A 52 0.20 -0.19 -5.28
CA LEU A 52 0.30 -1.08 -6.43
C LEU A 52 -0.80 -2.16 -6.40
N VAL A 53 -1.07 -2.76 -5.24
CA VAL A 53 -2.15 -3.77 -5.09
C VAL A 53 -3.51 -3.15 -5.36
N MET A 54 -3.81 -2.01 -4.73
CA MET A 54 -5.11 -1.33 -4.90
C MET A 54 -5.36 -0.95 -6.36
N ASN A 55 -4.34 -0.39 -7.04
CA ASN A 55 -4.44 -0.03 -8.45
C ASN A 55 -4.61 -1.26 -9.34
N LYS A 56 -3.84 -2.33 -9.10
CA LYS A 56 -3.86 -3.54 -9.92
C LYS A 56 -5.17 -4.31 -9.82
N LEU A 57 -5.76 -4.33 -8.63
CA LEU A 57 -7.00 -5.06 -8.33
C LEU A 57 -8.23 -4.16 -8.32
N SER A 58 -8.07 -2.85 -8.58
CA SER A 58 -9.17 -1.86 -8.57
C SER A 58 -9.96 -1.88 -7.24
N LEU A 59 -9.23 -1.91 -6.12
CA LEU A 59 -9.83 -1.94 -4.79
C LEU A 59 -10.24 -0.52 -4.35
N ASN A 60 -11.43 -0.40 -3.75
CA ASN A 60 -11.93 0.87 -3.21
C ASN A 60 -11.45 1.13 -1.77
N GLU A 61 -10.99 0.08 -1.08
CA GLU A 61 -10.54 0.12 0.30
C GLU A 61 -9.20 -0.61 0.43
N GLN A 62 -8.40 -0.17 1.40
CA GLN A 62 -7.11 -0.78 1.65
C GLN A 62 -7.28 -2.19 2.23
N PRO A 63 -6.65 -3.22 1.66
CA PRO A 63 -6.70 -4.57 2.22
C PRO A 63 -5.92 -4.67 3.53
N GLY A 64 -6.41 -5.51 4.44
CA GLY A 64 -5.70 -5.94 5.63
C GLY A 64 -4.46 -6.75 5.31
N ARG A 65 -3.52 -6.83 6.25
CA ARG A 65 -2.24 -7.54 6.07
C ARG A 65 -2.41 -9.04 5.79
N ASP A 66 -3.38 -9.66 6.45
CA ASP A 66 -3.67 -11.09 6.35
C ASP A 66 -4.72 -11.42 5.29
N ASP A 67 -5.25 -10.41 4.59
CA ASP A 67 -6.26 -10.62 3.56
C ASP A 67 -5.68 -11.42 2.40
N SER A 68 -6.51 -12.33 1.88
CA SER A 68 -6.15 -13.15 0.73
C SER A 68 -6.16 -12.31 -0.54
N LEU A 69 -4.99 -12.02 -1.10
CA LEU A 69 -4.87 -11.30 -2.37
C LEU A 69 -5.57 -12.06 -3.50
N LYS A 70 -5.59 -13.39 -3.44
CA LYS A 70 -6.35 -14.23 -4.37
C LYS A 70 -7.86 -13.99 -4.26
N ALA A 71 -8.39 -13.83 -3.04
CA ALA A 71 -9.80 -13.53 -2.84
C ALA A 71 -10.16 -12.10 -3.30
N LEU A 72 -9.18 -11.19 -3.26
CA LEU A 72 -9.28 -9.82 -3.78
C LEU A 72 -9.12 -9.74 -5.31
N GLY A 73 -8.93 -10.88 -5.98
CA GLY A 73 -8.94 -10.97 -7.44
C GLY A 73 -7.59 -11.32 -8.06
N LEU A 74 -6.50 -11.36 -7.28
CA LEU A 74 -5.16 -11.65 -7.80
C LEU A 74 -5.07 -13.10 -8.32
N ASN A 75 -4.88 -13.24 -9.63
CA ASN A 75 -4.70 -14.53 -10.30
C ASN A 75 -3.29 -14.69 -10.89
N SER A 76 -2.96 -15.89 -11.37
CA SER A 76 -1.62 -16.22 -11.88
C SER A 76 -1.12 -15.29 -12.98
N VAL A 77 -1.99 -14.83 -13.89
CA VAL A 77 -1.61 -13.89 -14.96
C VAL A 77 -1.31 -12.50 -14.38
N GLN A 78 -2.12 -12.06 -13.42
CA GLN A 78 -1.90 -10.78 -12.74
C GLN A 78 -0.65 -10.80 -11.87
N ILE A 79 -0.28 -11.95 -11.26
CA ILE A 79 0.96 -12.11 -10.50
C ILE A 79 2.16 -11.79 -11.37
N VAL A 80 2.27 -12.36 -12.57
CA VAL A 80 3.39 -12.08 -13.49
C VAL A 80 3.48 -10.58 -13.80
N SER A 81 2.37 -9.96 -14.18
CA SER A 81 2.35 -8.53 -14.45
C SER A 81 2.67 -7.70 -13.18
N PHE A 82 2.35 -8.20 -11.99
CA PHE A 82 2.55 -7.49 -10.73
C PHE A 82 4.00 -7.55 -10.29
N VAL A 83 4.64 -8.70 -10.48
CA VAL A 83 6.08 -8.90 -10.32
C VAL A 83 6.85 -7.87 -11.14
N ILE A 84 6.54 -7.73 -12.44
CA ILE A 84 7.19 -6.74 -13.31
C ILE A 84 7.05 -5.32 -12.73
N SER A 85 5.85 -4.96 -12.23
CA SER A 85 5.64 -3.65 -11.60
C SER A 85 6.48 -3.46 -10.32
N LEU A 86 6.71 -4.52 -9.55
CA LEU A 86 7.55 -4.48 -8.34
C LEU A 86 9.02 -4.33 -8.72
N GLU A 87 9.50 -5.08 -9.71
CA GLU A 87 10.86 -5.00 -10.23
C GLU A 87 11.18 -3.59 -10.73
N ASP A 88 10.30 -3.02 -11.56
CA ASP A 88 10.43 -1.66 -12.07
C ASP A 88 10.38 -0.62 -10.93
N THR A 89 9.47 -0.77 -9.98
CA THR A 89 9.27 0.22 -8.90
C THR A 89 10.41 0.23 -7.88
N PHE A 90 10.92 -0.94 -7.52
CA PHE A 90 11.90 -1.12 -6.46
C PHE A 90 13.32 -1.41 -6.98
N HIS A 91 13.49 -1.53 -8.29
CA HIS A 91 14.76 -1.85 -8.96
C HIS A 91 15.37 -3.15 -8.41
N ILE A 92 14.51 -4.15 -8.23
CA ILE A 92 14.86 -5.51 -7.80
C ILE A 92 14.60 -6.48 -8.95
N ALA A 93 15.16 -7.69 -8.88
CA ALA A 93 14.85 -8.78 -9.80
C ALA A 93 14.39 -10.00 -9.00
N PHE A 94 13.35 -10.68 -9.46
CA PHE A 94 12.88 -11.95 -8.92
C PHE A 94 13.40 -13.11 -9.76
N GLU A 95 13.90 -14.15 -9.08
CA GLU A 95 14.24 -15.42 -9.73
C GLU A 95 12.95 -16.25 -9.91
N ASP A 96 12.94 -17.14 -10.90
CA ASP A 96 11.76 -17.96 -11.23
C ASP A 96 11.22 -18.75 -10.04
N GLU A 97 12.09 -19.23 -9.15
CA GLU A 97 11.71 -19.97 -7.95
C GLU A 97 10.97 -19.11 -6.91
N GLU A 98 11.16 -17.79 -6.95
CA GLU A 98 10.51 -16.83 -6.05
C GLU A 98 9.13 -16.41 -6.55
N LEU A 99 8.79 -16.71 -7.80
CA LEU A 99 7.50 -16.40 -8.41
C LEU A 99 6.38 -17.37 -8.02
N HIS A 100 6.59 -18.15 -6.96
CA HIS A 100 5.60 -19.10 -6.47
C HIS A 100 4.33 -18.38 -5.96
N PRO A 101 3.11 -18.80 -6.39
CA PRO A 101 1.86 -18.15 -6.01
C PRO A 101 1.62 -18.01 -4.50
N ASP A 102 2.20 -18.90 -3.69
CA ASP A 102 2.08 -18.85 -2.23
C ASP A 102 2.75 -17.61 -1.60
N HIS A 103 3.74 -17.01 -2.26
CA HIS A 103 4.36 -15.76 -1.81
C HIS A 103 3.42 -14.56 -2.00
N PHE A 104 2.44 -14.68 -2.91
CA PHE A 104 1.45 -13.65 -3.23
C PHE A 104 0.09 -13.94 -2.57
N ARG A 105 0.06 -14.79 -1.54
CA ARG A 105 -1.19 -15.18 -0.88
C ARG A 105 -1.79 -14.05 -0.05
N THR A 106 -0.96 -13.33 0.71
CA THR A 106 -1.37 -12.24 1.59
C THR A 106 -0.45 -11.03 1.41
N LEU A 107 -0.94 -9.87 1.82
CA LEU A 107 -0.18 -8.63 1.75
C LEU A 107 1.07 -8.67 2.65
N ASP A 108 0.99 -9.29 3.83
CA ASP A 108 2.13 -9.45 4.74
C ASP A 108 3.29 -10.27 4.14
N ARG A 109 2.94 -11.36 3.44
CA ARG A 109 3.93 -12.18 2.73
C ARG A 109 4.60 -11.40 1.61
N LEU A 110 3.82 -10.61 0.89
CA LEU A 110 4.34 -9.75 -0.16
C LEU A 110 5.30 -8.69 0.39
N PHE A 111 4.96 -8.06 1.52
CA PHE A 111 5.87 -7.13 2.21
C PHE A 111 7.19 -7.81 2.58
N THR A 112 7.11 -9.00 3.16
CA THR A 112 8.30 -9.78 3.55
C THR A 112 9.15 -10.11 2.33
N LEU A 113 8.53 -10.56 1.24
CA LEU A 113 9.21 -10.89 -0.01
C LEU A 113 9.99 -9.69 -0.57
N VAL A 114 9.33 -8.53 -0.72
CA VAL A 114 9.96 -7.32 -1.29
C VAL A 114 11.03 -6.75 -0.36
N LYS A 115 10.80 -6.74 0.97
CA LYS A 115 11.80 -6.28 1.93
C LYS A 115 13.04 -7.16 1.92
N ASN A 116 12.88 -8.48 1.85
CA ASN A 116 14.00 -9.41 1.75
C ASN A 116 14.82 -9.21 0.46
N LYS A 117 14.17 -8.80 -0.63
CA LYS A 117 14.86 -8.41 -1.86
C LYS A 117 15.68 -7.14 -1.69
N LEU A 118 15.09 -6.11 -1.09
CA LEU A 118 15.78 -4.84 -0.87
C LEU A 118 16.98 -4.97 0.08
N THR A 119 16.92 -5.83 1.10
CA THR A 119 18.04 -6.04 2.03
C THR A 119 19.16 -6.91 1.47
N LYS A 120 18.86 -7.83 0.55
CA LYS A 120 19.89 -8.65 -0.12
C LYS A 120 20.67 -7.90 -1.21
N THR A 121 20.16 -6.76 -1.67
CA THR A 121 20.79 -5.92 -2.70
C THR A 121 21.72 -4.85 -2.11
N LEU A 122 21.79 -4.73 -0.78
CA LEU A 122 22.75 -3.89 -0.04
C LEU A 122 23.99 -4.70 0.38
#